data_AF-A0A060Z4L6-F1
#
_entry.id   AF-A0A060Z4L6-F1
#
_cell.length_a   1.000
_cell.length_b   1.000
_cell.length_c   1.000
_cell.angle_alpha   90.00
_cell.angle_beta   90.00
_cell.angle_gamma   90.00
#
_symmetry.space_group_name_H-M   'P 1'
#
loop_
_entity.id
_entity.type
_entity.pdbx_description
1 polymer ?
#
loop_
_entity_poly.entity_id
_entity_poly.type
_entity_poly.pdbx_seq_one_letter_code
_entity_poly.pdbx_strand_id
1 'polypeptide(L)'
;MEKVAYAMLFGDYMTQNIPKAKELFEKLALEGSPKAQMALGFLYAAGLGVNSSQAKALVYYTFGALGGNLVAHMILGYRYWGGVGVPQSCESALTHYRLVANHVASDVSLTGGSAVQRVRLLDEVENPGSTSGMLEEDLIQYYQFLAEKGDVQAQVRVQMGHTALSDLL
;
A
#
# COMPACT_ATOMS: atom_id res chain seq x y z
N MET A 1 -24.54 -11.68 1.33
CA MET A 1 -25.10 -10.38 1.79
C MET A 1 -24.13 -9.22 1.63
N GLU A 2 -22.83 -9.38 1.95
CA GLU A 2 -21.82 -8.33 1.79
C GLU A 2 -21.79 -7.68 0.39
N LYS A 3 -21.73 -8.48 -0.69
CA LYS A 3 -21.73 -7.98 -2.07
C LYS A 3 -22.96 -7.12 -2.41
N VAL A 4 -24.13 -7.47 -1.84
CA VAL A 4 -25.38 -6.72 -2.03
C VAL A 4 -25.31 -5.38 -1.32
N ALA A 5 -24.75 -5.33 -0.11
CA ALA A 5 -24.55 -4.07 0.61
C ALA A 5 -23.63 -3.12 -0.16
N TYR A 6 -22.53 -3.64 -0.74
CA TYR A 6 -21.65 -2.86 -1.61
C TYR A 6 -22.32 -2.40 -2.90
N ALA A 7 -23.15 -3.25 -3.53
CA ALA A 7 -23.92 -2.85 -4.70
C ALA A 7 -24.92 -1.73 -4.39
N MET A 8 -25.56 -1.74 -3.20
CA MET A 8 -26.44 -0.65 -2.74
C MET A 8 -25.68 0.63 -2.40
N LEU A 9 -24.41 0.52 -1.99
CA LEU A 9 -23.54 1.66 -1.70
C LEU A 9 -23.06 2.36 -2.98
N PHE A 10 -22.58 1.59 -3.96
CA PHE A 10 -21.96 2.14 -5.18
C PHE A 10 -22.92 2.27 -6.38
N GLY A 11 -24.00 1.49 -6.42
CA GLY A 11 -25.01 1.55 -7.49
C GLY A 11 -24.69 0.73 -8.75
N ASP A 12 -23.68 -0.15 -8.71
CA ASP A 12 -23.16 -0.84 -9.92
C ASP A 12 -24.18 -1.79 -10.60
N TYR A 13 -25.12 -2.37 -9.85
CA TYR A 13 -26.08 -3.39 -10.34
C TYR A 13 -27.51 -3.21 -9.80
N MET A 14 -27.73 -2.22 -8.93
CA MET A 14 -29.00 -1.93 -8.27
C MET A 14 -29.11 -0.42 -8.02
N THR A 15 -30.32 0.08 -7.77
CA THR A 15 -30.50 1.47 -7.34
C THR A 15 -29.74 1.75 -6.05
N GLN A 16 -28.95 2.82 -6.07
CA GLN A 16 -28.16 3.24 -4.92
C GLN A 16 -29.09 3.57 -3.74
N ASN A 17 -28.80 2.99 -2.59
CA ASN A 17 -29.54 3.24 -1.36
C ASN A 17 -28.58 3.16 -0.16
N ILE A 18 -27.95 4.29 0.15
CA ILE A 18 -26.97 4.41 1.22
C ILE A 18 -27.54 4.06 2.61
N PRO A 19 -28.76 4.52 2.99
CA PRO A 19 -29.35 4.14 4.28
C PRO A 19 -29.55 2.64 4.43
N LYS A 20 -30.03 1.96 3.38
CA LYS A 20 -30.24 0.50 3.41
C LYS A 20 -28.92 -0.29 3.38
N ALA A 21 -27.92 0.21 2.66
CA ALA A 21 -26.57 -0.34 2.68
C ALA A 21 -25.98 -0.28 4.10
N LYS A 22 -26.13 0.87 4.77
CA LYS A 22 -25.70 1.05 6.18
C LYS A 22 -26.35 0.03 7.09
N GLU A 23 -27.67 -0.11 7.07
CA GLU A 23 -28.39 -1.05 7.93
C GLU A 23 -27.90 -2.48 7.73
N LEU A 24 -27.66 -2.87 6.48
CA LEU A 24 -27.12 -4.19 6.15
C LEU A 24 -25.68 -4.37 6.63
N PHE A 25 -24.84 -3.33 6.52
CA PHE A 25 -23.50 -3.35 7.09
C PHE A 25 -23.51 -3.41 8.62
N GLU A 26 -24.41 -2.71 9.30
CA GLU A 26 -24.58 -2.79 10.76
C GLU A 26 -24.95 -4.20 11.19
N LYS A 27 -25.89 -4.85 10.50
CA LYS A 27 -26.25 -6.25 10.74
C LYS A 27 -25.05 -7.18 10.55
N LEU A 28 -24.32 -7.06 9.43
CA LEU A 28 -23.16 -7.89 9.15
C LEU A 28 -21.99 -7.64 10.12
N ALA A 29 -21.84 -6.40 10.58
CA ALA A 29 -20.83 -6.04 11.58
C ALA A 29 -21.15 -6.64 12.95
N LEU A 30 -22.44 -6.73 13.33
CA LEU A 30 -22.89 -7.45 14.52
C LEU A 30 -22.66 -8.97 14.41
N GLU A 31 -22.76 -9.52 13.20
CA GLU A 31 -22.38 -10.91 12.91
C GLU A 31 -20.85 -11.13 12.88
N GLY A 32 -20.05 -10.07 13.12
CA GLY A 32 -18.59 -10.15 13.18
C GLY A 32 -17.90 -10.03 11.83
N SER A 33 -18.58 -9.61 10.76
CA SER A 33 -17.94 -9.44 9.45
C SER A 33 -16.91 -8.30 9.47
N PRO A 34 -15.62 -8.60 9.23
CA PRO A 34 -14.57 -7.58 9.23
C PRO A 34 -14.66 -6.67 7.99
N LYS A 35 -15.26 -7.15 6.89
CA LYS A 35 -15.57 -6.34 5.70
C LYS A 35 -16.70 -5.35 5.95
N ALA A 36 -17.70 -5.72 6.72
CA ALA A 36 -18.77 -4.82 7.11
C ALA A 36 -18.27 -3.74 8.09
N GLN A 37 -17.43 -4.12 9.05
CA GLN A 37 -16.75 -3.18 9.94
C GLN A 37 -15.93 -2.15 9.14
N MET A 38 -15.15 -2.61 8.16
CA MET A 38 -14.42 -1.72 7.24
C MET A 38 -15.36 -0.77 6.46
N ALA A 39 -16.50 -1.26 5.98
CA ALA A 39 -17.47 -0.46 5.22
C ALA A 39 -18.14 0.61 6.08
N LEU A 40 -18.52 0.28 7.32
CA LEU A 40 -19.05 1.25 8.28
C LEU A 40 -18.01 2.33 8.60
N GLY A 41 -16.74 1.93 8.74
CA GLY A 41 -15.63 2.88 8.88
C GLY A 41 -15.57 3.87 7.73
N PHE A 42 -15.75 3.39 6.50
CA PHE A 42 -15.83 4.24 5.30
C PHE A 42 -17.03 5.19 5.31
N LEU A 43 -18.23 4.71 5.66
CA LEU A 43 -19.42 5.56 5.76
C LEU A 43 -19.23 6.70 6.77
N TYR A 44 -18.67 6.42 7.94
CA TYR A 44 -18.39 7.44 8.96
C TYR A 44 -17.23 8.36 8.58
N ALA A 45 -16.20 7.87 7.88
CA ALA A 45 -15.10 8.70 7.42
C ALA A 45 -15.58 9.71 6.36
N ALA A 46 -16.37 9.24 5.40
CA ALA A 46 -16.87 10.03 4.28
C ALA A 46 -18.14 10.84 4.61
N GLY A 47 -18.86 10.50 5.69
CA GLY A 47 -20.15 11.12 6.02
C GLY A 47 -21.29 10.70 5.09
N LEU A 48 -21.26 9.48 4.56
CA LEU A 48 -22.25 8.99 3.61
C LEU A 48 -23.44 8.38 4.34
N GLY A 49 -24.59 9.07 4.29
CA GLY A 49 -25.82 8.64 4.98
C GLY A 49 -25.74 8.68 6.51
N VAL A 50 -24.64 9.23 7.06
CA VAL A 50 -24.39 9.44 8.50
C VAL A 50 -23.61 10.73 8.69
N ASN A 51 -23.68 11.32 9.89
CA ASN A 51 -22.77 12.41 10.24
C ASN A 51 -21.33 11.90 10.25
N SER A 52 -20.45 12.59 9.53
CA SER A 52 -19.03 12.25 9.48
C SER A 52 -18.43 12.27 10.88
N SER A 53 -17.64 11.23 11.19
CA SER A 53 -16.94 11.12 12.47
C SER A 53 -15.68 10.29 12.27
N GLN A 54 -14.53 10.97 12.29
CA GLN A 54 -13.22 10.30 12.16
C GLN A 54 -12.94 9.36 13.35
N ALA A 55 -13.39 9.73 14.55
CA ALA A 55 -13.24 8.88 15.74
C ALA A 55 -14.02 7.56 15.59
N LYS A 56 -15.29 7.62 15.16
CA LYS A 56 -16.07 6.40 14.91
C LYS A 56 -15.47 5.59 13.76
N ALA A 57 -15.05 6.25 12.69
CA ALA A 57 -14.40 5.57 11.57
C ALA A 57 -13.17 4.77 12.01
N LEU A 58 -12.31 5.37 12.85
CA LEU A 58 -11.14 4.71 13.41
C LEU A 58 -11.50 3.45 14.23
N VAL A 59 -12.54 3.52 15.06
CA VAL A 59 -13.04 2.37 15.83
C VAL A 59 -13.49 1.24 14.89
N TYR A 60 -14.26 1.56 13.85
CA TYR A 60 -14.70 0.57 12.87
C TYR A 60 -13.54 -0.04 12.08
N TYR A 61 -12.56 0.75 11.67
CA TYR A 61 -11.37 0.23 10.98
C TYR A 61 -10.50 -0.64 11.88
N THR A 62 -10.36 -0.29 13.17
CA THR A 62 -9.62 -1.13 14.13
C THR A 62 -10.31 -2.47 14.35
N PHE A 63 -11.64 -2.51 14.49
CA PHE A 63 -12.36 -3.79 14.53
C PHE A 63 -12.25 -4.59 13.23
N GLY A 64 -12.35 -3.93 12.07
CA GLY A 64 -12.17 -4.58 10.77
C GLY A 64 -10.77 -5.19 10.63
N ALA A 65 -9.74 -4.47 11.05
CA ALA A 65 -8.36 -4.95 11.04
C ALA A 65 -8.14 -6.12 12.01
N LEU A 66 -8.68 -6.04 13.24
CA LEU A 66 -8.64 -7.13 14.21
C LEU A 66 -9.33 -8.40 13.68
N GLY A 67 -10.40 -8.26 12.91
CA GLY A 67 -11.06 -9.37 12.23
C GLY A 67 -10.36 -9.84 10.95
N GLY A 68 -9.14 -9.37 10.66
CA GLY A 68 -8.33 -9.83 9.53
C GLY A 68 -8.60 -9.15 8.19
N ASN A 69 -9.32 -8.02 8.16
CA ASN A 69 -9.51 -7.28 6.91
C ASN A 69 -8.22 -6.52 6.53
N LEU A 70 -7.59 -6.95 5.44
CA LEU A 70 -6.35 -6.34 4.93
C LEU A 70 -6.54 -4.90 4.47
N VAL A 71 -7.70 -4.54 3.92
CA VAL A 71 -8.01 -3.17 3.51
C VAL A 71 -8.10 -2.26 4.74
N ALA A 72 -8.71 -2.74 5.83
CA ALA A 72 -8.74 -2.00 7.10
C ALA A 72 -7.33 -1.78 7.66
N HIS A 73 -6.45 -2.80 7.57
CA HIS A 73 -5.03 -2.62 7.92
C HIS A 73 -4.34 -1.56 7.05
N MET A 74 -4.55 -1.55 5.74
CA MET A 74 -4.00 -0.50 4.86
C MET A 74 -4.51 0.88 5.23
N ILE A 75 -5.80 1.03 5.52
CA ILE A 75 -6.39 2.31 5.92
C ILE A 75 -5.77 2.80 7.25
N LEU A 76 -5.60 1.91 8.23
CA LEU A 76 -4.94 2.26 9.48
C LEU A 76 -3.48 2.65 9.26
N GLY A 77 -2.75 1.92 8.43
CA GLY A 77 -1.37 2.27 8.04
C GLY A 77 -1.28 3.68 7.45
N TYR A 78 -2.19 4.03 6.54
CA TYR A 78 -2.26 5.37 5.96
C TYR A 78 -2.62 6.44 6.99
N ARG A 79 -3.57 6.16 7.88
CA ARG A 79 -3.97 7.11 8.94
C ARG A 79 -2.84 7.40 9.92
N TYR A 80 -2.06 6.39 10.33
CA TYR A 80 -0.88 6.58 11.17
C TYR A 80 0.24 7.30 10.42
N TRP A 81 0.42 7.03 9.13
CA TRP A 81 1.43 7.71 8.33
C TRP A 81 1.10 9.20 8.11
N GLY A 82 -0.16 9.52 7.84
CA GLY A 82 -0.63 10.89 7.59
C GLY A 82 -1.16 11.64 8.81
N GLY A 83 -1.17 11.02 10.00
CA GLY A 83 -1.70 11.64 11.23
C GLY A 83 -3.21 11.92 11.19
N VAL A 84 -4.01 11.14 10.45
CA VAL A 84 -5.44 11.41 10.22
C VAL A 84 -6.31 10.78 11.30
N GLY A 85 -6.68 11.59 12.30
CA GLY A 85 -7.50 11.14 13.43
C GLY A 85 -6.75 10.29 14.46
N VAL A 86 -5.43 10.14 14.28
CA VAL A 86 -4.48 9.51 15.19
C VAL A 86 -3.16 10.29 15.16
N PRO A 87 -2.34 10.27 16.23
CA PRO A 87 -1.00 10.83 16.17
C PRO A 87 -0.17 10.17 15.06
N GLN A 88 0.58 10.98 14.33
CA GLN A 88 1.45 10.47 13.26
C GLN A 88 2.51 9.54 13.84
N SER A 89 2.64 8.34 13.28
CA SER A 89 3.62 7.34 13.68
C SER A 89 4.05 6.49 12.50
N CYS A 90 5.28 6.66 12.06
CA CYS A 90 5.87 5.84 10.99
C CYS A 90 6.00 4.38 11.41
N GLU A 91 6.27 4.11 12.68
CA GLU A 91 6.43 2.76 13.21
C GLU A 91 5.10 1.99 13.20
N SER A 92 4.02 2.64 13.66
CA SER A 92 2.67 2.06 13.63
C SER A 92 2.20 1.83 12.19
N ALA A 93 2.47 2.78 11.30
CA ALA A 93 2.16 2.64 9.87
C ALA A 93 2.89 1.46 9.24
N LEU A 94 4.20 1.36 9.48
CA LEU A 94 5.04 0.28 8.96
C LEU A 94 4.57 -1.09 9.45
N THR A 95 4.15 -1.18 10.71
CA THR A 95 3.62 -2.41 11.30
C THR A 95 2.38 -2.91 10.53
N HIS A 96 1.43 -2.02 10.25
CA HIS A 96 0.25 -2.38 9.47
C HIS A 96 0.59 -2.75 8.02
N TYR A 97 1.47 -2.00 7.36
CA TYR A 97 1.85 -2.31 5.98
C TYR A 97 2.63 -3.63 5.86
N ARG A 98 3.53 -3.93 6.81
CA ARG A 98 4.25 -5.21 6.84
C ARG A 98 3.30 -6.39 7.01
N LEU A 99 2.27 -6.25 7.85
CA LEU A 99 1.27 -7.31 8.02
C LEU A 99 0.56 -7.62 6.69
N VAL A 100 0.11 -6.59 5.98
CA VAL A 100 -0.54 -6.75 4.68
C VAL A 100 0.42 -7.33 3.64
N ALA A 101 1.65 -6.81 3.56
CA ALA A 101 2.66 -7.28 2.62
C ALA A 101 3.01 -8.77 2.86
N ASN A 102 3.14 -9.18 4.12
CA ASN A 102 3.41 -10.56 4.49
C ASN A 102 2.25 -11.49 4.09
N HIS A 103 1.00 -11.07 4.32
CA HIS A 103 -0.17 -11.85 3.90
C HIS A 103 -0.22 -12.02 2.38
N VAL A 104 -0.01 -10.94 1.62
CA VAL A 104 0.00 -10.99 0.15
C VAL A 104 1.17 -11.85 -0.34
N ALA A 105 2.36 -11.73 0.27
CA ALA A 105 3.51 -12.55 -0.09
C ALA A 105 3.27 -14.04 0.19
N SER A 106 2.59 -14.40 1.29
CA SER A 106 2.23 -15.79 1.57
C SER A 106 1.18 -16.32 0.58
N ASP A 107 0.20 -15.51 0.20
CA ASP A 107 -0.81 -15.90 -0.79
C ASP A 107 -0.18 -16.17 -2.16
N VAL A 108 0.76 -15.32 -2.58
CA VAL A 108 1.52 -15.49 -3.84
C VAL A 108 2.42 -16.73 -3.77
N SER A 109 3.05 -17.01 -2.63
CA SER A 109 3.90 -18.20 -2.46
C SER A 109 3.12 -19.52 -2.53
N LEU A 110 1.84 -19.54 -2.14
CA LEU A 110 0.99 -20.74 -2.16
C LEU A 110 0.31 -20.98 -3.51
N THR A 111 0.11 -19.93 -4.31
CA THR A 111 -0.62 -20.01 -5.58
C THR A 111 0.24 -20.41 -6.78
N GLY A 112 1.53 -20.72 -6.58
CA GLY A 112 2.42 -21.24 -7.64
C GLY A 112 2.63 -20.27 -8.81
N GLY A 113 2.19 -19.02 -8.70
CA GLY A 113 2.39 -17.99 -9.71
C GLY A 113 3.77 -17.38 -9.56
N SER A 114 4.72 -17.90 -10.33
CA SER A 114 6.14 -17.51 -10.43
C SER A 114 6.81 -17.34 -9.08
N ALA A 115 7.64 -18.32 -8.70
CA ALA A 115 8.57 -18.19 -7.59
C ALA A 115 9.13 -16.76 -7.58
N VAL A 116 8.81 -15.98 -6.54
CA VAL A 116 9.56 -14.77 -6.23
C VAL A 116 10.93 -15.28 -5.87
N GLN A 117 11.74 -15.52 -6.91
CA GLN A 117 13.16 -15.73 -6.77
C GLN A 117 13.60 -14.44 -6.14
N ARG A 118 13.90 -14.51 -4.83
CA ARG A 118 14.69 -13.48 -4.17
C ARG A 118 16.03 -13.55 -4.89
N VAL A 119 16.11 -12.88 -6.02
CA VAL A 119 17.37 -12.49 -6.61
C VAL A 119 17.97 -11.63 -5.51
N ARG A 120 18.86 -12.24 -4.72
CA ARG A 120 19.89 -11.46 -4.07
C ARG A 120 20.48 -10.68 -5.24
N LEU A 121 20.40 -9.35 -5.18
CA LEU A 121 21.36 -8.54 -5.90
C LEU A 121 22.71 -9.00 -5.32
N LEU A 122 23.28 -10.03 -5.95
CA LEU A 122 24.69 -10.28 -5.86
C LEU A 122 25.29 -9.02 -6.42
N ASP A 123 26.17 -8.40 -5.64
CA ASP A 123 27.00 -7.29 -6.10
C ASP A 123 27.40 -7.58 -7.54
N GLU A 124 27.00 -6.68 -8.43
CA GLU A 124 27.05 -6.84 -9.87
C GLU A 124 28.39 -7.44 -10.30
N VAL A 125 28.37 -8.73 -10.68
CA VAL A 125 29.42 -9.32 -11.49
C VAL A 125 28.72 -9.89 -12.72
N GLU A 126 28.72 -9.04 -13.75
CA GLU A 126 28.69 -9.37 -15.18
C GLU A 126 27.66 -10.39 -15.63
N ASN A 127 26.54 -9.91 -16.17
CA ASN A 127 25.86 -10.63 -17.24
C ASN A 127 25.41 -9.65 -18.33
N PRO A 128 26.16 -9.52 -19.45
CA PRO A 128 25.80 -8.63 -20.54
C PRO A 128 24.75 -9.33 -21.40
N GLY A 129 23.47 -9.02 -21.15
CA GLY A 129 22.38 -9.76 -21.78
C GLY A 129 21.06 -9.01 -21.83
N SER A 130 20.97 -8.04 -22.75
CA SER A 130 19.72 -7.67 -23.44
C SER A 130 18.62 -6.99 -22.59
N THR A 131 18.90 -5.78 -22.09
CA THR A 131 18.00 -4.61 -21.97
C THR A 131 18.74 -3.39 -21.37
N SER A 132 20.07 -3.32 -21.56
CA SER A 132 20.98 -2.46 -20.77
C SER A 132 20.88 -0.97 -21.10
N GLY A 133 20.70 -0.59 -22.38
CA GLY A 133 20.93 0.79 -22.81
C GLY A 133 19.93 1.83 -22.30
N MET A 134 18.63 1.49 -22.19
CA MET A 134 17.62 2.45 -21.68
C MET A 134 17.63 2.54 -20.15
N LEU A 135 17.90 1.43 -19.46
CA LEU A 135 17.93 1.39 -18.00
C LEU A 135 19.21 2.05 -17.45
N GLU A 136 20.32 2.00 -18.21
CA GLU A 136 21.55 2.72 -17.86
C GLU A 136 21.37 4.24 -17.91
N GLU A 137 20.64 4.77 -18.89
CA GLU A 137 20.48 6.23 -19.05
C GLU A 137 19.63 6.84 -17.92
N ASP A 138 18.49 6.22 -17.59
CA ASP A 138 17.63 6.64 -16.48
C ASP A 138 18.35 6.52 -15.12
N LEU A 139 19.17 5.48 -14.95
CA LEU A 139 19.93 5.24 -13.73
C LEU A 139 21.07 6.27 -13.58
N ILE A 140 21.74 6.63 -14.66
CA ILE A 140 22.77 7.69 -14.69
C ILE A 140 22.15 9.03 -14.31
N GLN A 141 21.00 9.40 -14.89
CA GLN A 141 20.31 10.65 -14.55
C GLN A 141 19.89 10.70 -13.08
N TYR A 142 19.42 9.58 -12.53
CA TYR A 142 19.07 9.47 -11.12
C TYR A 142 20.26 9.74 -10.20
N TYR A 143 21.43 9.15 -10.49
CA TYR A 143 22.63 9.38 -9.68
C TYR A 143 23.21 10.80 -9.85
N GLN A 144 23.12 11.39 -11.04
CA GLN A 144 23.49 12.79 -11.26
C GLN A 144 22.61 13.74 -10.43
N PHE A 145 21.29 13.53 -10.42
CA PHE A 145 20.36 14.32 -9.62
C PHE A 145 20.67 14.24 -8.11
N LEU A 146 20.98 13.03 -7.60
CA LEU A 146 21.36 12.86 -6.19
C LEU A 146 22.70 13.54 -5.87
N ALA A 147 23.66 13.48 -6.78
CA ALA A 147 24.96 14.14 -6.64
C ALA A 147 24.80 15.68 -6.59
N GLU A 148 23.92 16.26 -7.41
CA GLU A 148 23.57 17.68 -7.39
C GLU A 148 22.89 18.11 -6.07
N LYS A 149 22.11 17.20 -5.46
CA LYS A 149 21.50 17.41 -4.15
C LYS A 149 22.46 17.24 -2.96
N GLY A 150 23.73 16.95 -3.23
CA GLY A 150 24.78 16.85 -2.21
C GLY A 150 24.95 15.45 -1.61
N ASP A 151 24.43 14.40 -2.26
CA ASP A 151 24.68 13.02 -1.83
C ASP A 151 26.13 12.62 -2.17
N VAL A 152 26.93 12.39 -1.13
CA VAL A 152 28.35 12.09 -1.24
C VAL A 152 28.60 10.73 -1.89
N GLN A 153 27.72 9.75 -1.69
CA GLN A 153 27.85 8.43 -2.31
C GLN A 153 27.55 8.48 -3.81
N ALA A 154 26.57 9.29 -4.20
CA ALA A 154 26.24 9.50 -5.61
C ALA A 154 27.37 10.24 -6.35
N GLN A 155 27.99 11.24 -5.72
CA GLN A 155 29.13 11.99 -6.30
C GLN A 155 30.33 11.07 -6.61
N VAL A 156 30.69 10.17 -5.69
CA VAL A 156 31.79 9.22 -5.89
C VAL A 156 31.48 8.27 -7.05
N ARG A 157 30.23 7.79 -7.14
CA ARG A 157 29.81 6.86 -8.20
C ARG A 157 29.83 7.51 -9.59
N VAL A 158 29.40 8.79 -9.69
CA VAL A 158 29.50 9.59 -10.93
C VAL A 158 30.96 9.87 -11.31
N GLN A 159 31.83 10.16 -10.34
CA GLN A 159 33.26 10.39 -10.56
C GLN A 159 33.98 9.12 -11.06
N MET A 160 33.66 7.96 -10.48
CA MET A 160 34.19 6.65 -10.90
C MET A 160 33.72 6.28 -12.31
N GLY A 161 32.48 6.59 -12.68
CA GLY A 161 31.97 6.38 -14.04
C GLY A 161 32.71 7.20 -15.11
N HIS A 162 33.08 8.46 -14.80
CA HIS A 162 33.86 9.30 -15.72
C HIS A 162 35.31 8.85 -15.91
N THR A 163 35.93 8.30 -14.86
CA THR A 163 37.33 7.80 -14.92
C THR A 163 37.43 6.49 -15.71
N ALA A 164 36.42 5.63 -15.64
CA ALA A 164 36.36 4.42 -16.47
C ALA A 164 36.23 4.73 -17.97
N LEU A 165 35.60 5.84 -18.34
CA LEU A 165 35.47 6.29 -19.74
C LEU A 165 36.75 6.96 -20.28
N SER A 166 37.59 7.54 -19.41
CA SER A 166 38.87 8.13 -19.83
C SER A 166 39.97 7.09 -20.08
N ASP A 167 39.87 5.90 -19.51
CA ASP A 167 40.83 4.80 -19.72
C ASP A 167 40.52 3.95 -20.98
N LEU A 168 39.48 4.32 -21.73
CA LEU A 168 39.04 3.68 -22.98
C LEU A 168 39.31 4.54 -24.24
N LEU A 169 40.04 5.65 -24.12
CA LEU A 169 40.56 6.49 -25.21
C LEU A 169 42.08 6.63 -25.11
#